data_AF-A0A1H8KGT6-F1
#
_entry.id   AF-A0A1H8KGT6-F1
#
_cell.length_a   1.000
_cell.length_b   1.000
_cell.length_c   1.000
_cell.angle_alpha   90.00
_cell.angle_beta   90.00
_cell.angle_gamma   90.00
#
_symmetry.space_group_name_H-M   'P 1'
#
loop_
_entity.id
_entity.type
_entity.pdbx_description
1 polymer ?
#
loop_
_entity_poly.entity_id
_entity_poly.type
_entity_poly.pdbx_seq_one_letter_code
_entity_poly.pdbx_strand_id
1 'polypeptide(L)' 'MDKLIDEQIDLKREIISKFDKMSNSDHIQILEMKYLKGNNLVEIAAEMGYSYSQIKRKHGWALEEFKQFI' A
#
# COMPACT_ATOMS: atom_id res chain seq x y z
N MET A 1 14.55 -21.38 -8.49
CA MET A 1 14.81 -20.03 -8.99
C MET A 1 13.74 -19.15 -8.35
N ASP A 2 14.15 -18.32 -7.40
CA ASP A 2 13.50 -17.16 -6.77
C ASP A 2 11.99 -17.14 -6.41
N LYS A 3 11.55 -18.01 -5.49
CA LYS A 3 10.23 -17.93 -4.83
C LYS A 3 9.91 -16.54 -4.24
N LEU A 4 10.92 -15.84 -3.72
CA LEU A 4 10.78 -14.50 -3.14
C LEU A 4 10.41 -13.42 -4.18
N ILE A 5 10.80 -13.62 -5.44
CA ILE A 5 10.46 -12.72 -6.54
C ILE A 5 9.03 -13.00 -6.99
N ASP A 6 8.65 -14.27 -7.11
CA ASP A 6 7.29 -14.68 -7.46
C ASP A 6 6.26 -14.20 -6.42
N GLU A 7 6.54 -14.38 -5.13
CA GLU A 7 5.68 -13.90 -4.02
C GLU A 7 5.49 -12.37 -4.03
N GLN A 8 6.53 -11.62 -4.40
CA GLN A 8 6.43 -10.16 -4.54
C GLN A 8 5.61 -9.75 -5.76
N ILE A 9 5.72 -10.48 -6.86
CA ILE A 9 4.92 -10.22 -8.07
C ILE A 9 3.44 -10.49 -7.80
N ASP A 10 3.13 -11.57 -7.07
CA ASP A 10 1.76 -11.93 -6.71
C ASP A 10 1.14 -10.91 -5.76
N LEU A 11 1.89 -10.44 -4.75
CA LEU A 11 1.42 -9.38 -3.85
C LEU A 11 1.10 -8.08 -4.62
N LYS A 12 1.97 -7.69 -5.57
CA LYS A 12 1.74 -6.50 -6.40
C LYS A 12 0.48 -6.65 -7.25
N ARG A 13 0.25 -7.81 -7.85
CA ARG A 13 -0.95 -8.11 -8.65
C ARG A 13 -2.22 -8.11 -7.80
N GLU A 14 -2.16 -8.72 -6.62
CA GLU A 14 -3.28 -8.76 -5.68
C GLU A 14 -3.67 -7.35 -5.24
N ILE A 15 -2.67 -6.51 -4.94
CA ILE A 15 -2.87 -5.10 -4.58
C ILE A 15 -3.60 -4.34 -5.70
N ILE A 16 -3.12 -4.45 -6.94
CA ILE A 16 -3.74 -3.78 -8.10
C ILE A 16 -5.19 -4.25 -8.30
N SER A 17 -5.45 -5.56 -8.21
CA SER A 17 -6.78 -6.14 -8.44
C SER A 17 -7.84 -5.69 -7.43
N LYS A 18 -7.41 -5.17 -6.28
CA LYS A 18 -8.27 -4.75 -5.18
C LYS A 18 -8.40 -3.23 -5.07
N PHE A 19 -7.54 -2.46 -5.73
CA PHE A 19 -7.66 -1.01 -5.77
C PHE A 19 -9.01 -0.54 -6.31
N ASP A 20 -9.56 -1.23 -7.32
CA ASP A 20 -10.89 -0.91 -7.87
C ASP A 20 -12.04 -1.13 -6.87
N LYS A 21 -11.80 -1.89 -5.79
CA LYS A 21 -12.78 -2.17 -4.72
C LYS A 21 -12.63 -1.23 -3.52
N MET A 22 -11.45 -0.64 -3.35
CA MET A 22 -11.18 0.32 -2.29
C MET A 22 -11.75 1.68 -2.69
N SER A 23 -12.46 2.33 -1.78
CA SER A 23 -13.07 3.65 -2.06
C SER A 23 -12.17 4.80 -1.61
N ASN A 24 -11.21 4.52 -0.73
CA ASN A 24 -10.34 5.53 -0.15
C ASN A 24 -9.08 5.73 -0.99
N SER A 25 -9.02 6.85 -1.72
CA SER A 25 -7.89 7.22 -2.57
C SER A 25 -6.57 7.36 -1.81
N ASP A 26 -6.60 7.87 -0.57
CA ASP A 26 -5.39 7.98 0.27
C ASP A 26 -4.85 6.59 0.59
N HIS A 27 -5.73 5.64 0.89
CA HIS A 27 -5.32 4.27 1.21
C HIS A 27 -4.72 3.58 -0.02
N ILE A 28 -5.35 3.73 -1.19
CA ILE A 28 -4.83 3.23 -2.46
C ILE A 28 -3.43 3.80 -2.73
N GLN A 29 -3.28 5.13 -2.65
CA GLN A 29 -2.01 5.80 -2.91
C GLN A 29 -0.91 5.35 -1.94
N ILE A 30 -1.21 5.21 -0.66
CA ILE A 30 -0.25 4.72 0.34
C ILE A 30 0.22 3.29 0.02
N LEU A 31 -0.71 2.39 -0.33
CA LEU A 31 -0.36 1.00 -0.68
C LEU A 31 0.41 0.93 -2.01
N GLU A 32 0.03 1.74 -2.99
CA GLU A 32 0.72 1.84 -4.28
C GLU A 32 2.18 2.27 -4.08
N MET A 33 2.39 3.36 -3.35
CA MET A 33 3.74 3.87 -3.06
C MET A 33 4.56 2.86 -2.24
N LYS A 34 3.93 2.22 -1.24
CA LYS A 34 4.63 1.29 -0.35
C LYS A 34 5.06 0.00 -1.05
N TYR A 35 4.17 -0.59 -1.84
CA TYR A 35 4.35 -1.96 -2.34
C TYR A 35 4.63 -2.04 -3.84
N LEU A 36 4.15 -1.09 -4.64
CA LEU A 36 4.46 -1.05 -6.08
C LEU A 36 5.72 -0.25 -6.37
N LYS A 37 5.86 0.93 -5.75
CA LYS A 37 6.99 1.86 -5.94
C LYS A 37 8.15 1.62 -4.98
N GLY A 38 7.92 0.89 -3.88
CA GLY A 38 8.96 0.51 -2.92
C GLY A 38 9.35 1.62 -1.94
N ASN A 39 8.55 2.69 -1.84
CA ASN A 39 8.83 3.80 -0.93
C ASN A 39 8.75 3.37 0.54
N ASN A 40 9.52 4.05 1.39
CA ASN A 40 9.34 3.94 2.84
C ASN A 40 8.27 4.93 3.34
N LEU A 41 7.79 4.74 4.57
CA LEU A 41 6.69 5.57 5.12
C LEU A 41 7.10 7.02 5.36
N VAL A 42 8.40 7.34 5.47
CA VAL A 42 8.89 8.72 5.60
C VAL A 42 8.80 9.43 4.25
N GLU A 43 9.22 8.78 3.17
CA GLU A 43 9.08 9.28 1.80
C GLU A 43 7.61 9.51 1.45
N ILE A 44 6.73 8.57 1.79
CA ILE A 44 5.27 8.69 1.57
C ILE A 44 4.70 9.87 2.36
N ALA A 45 5.16 10.08 3.60
CA ALA A 45 4.73 11.20 4.42
C ALA A 45 5.13 12.55 3.80
N ALA A 46 6.37 12.66 3.31
CA ALA A 46 6.85 13.84 2.62
C ALA A 46 6.04 14.12 1.33
N GLU A 47 5.83 13.09 0.51
CA GLU A 47 5.10 13.21 -0.77
C GLU A 47 3.62 13.60 -0.56
N MET A 48 2.96 13.00 0.42
CA MET A 48 1.53 13.23 0.69
C MET A 48 1.28 14.44 1.62
N GLY A 49 2.33 15.15 2.06
CA GLY A 49 2.21 16.31 2.94
C GLY A 49 1.68 16.00 4.35
N TYR A 50 1.91 14.77 4.83
CA TYR A 50 1.50 14.32 6.16
C TYR A 50 2.69 14.15 7.09
N SER A 51 2.44 14.17 8.40
CA SER A 51 3.44 13.69 9.36
C SER A 51 3.63 12.17 9.25
N TYR A 52 4.81 11.68 9.61
CA TYR A 52 5.10 10.25 9.69
C TYR A 52 4.08 9.48 10.54
N SER A 53 3.67 10.06 11.68
CA SER A 53 2.67 9.46 12.58
C SER A 53 1.29 9.31 11.93
N GLN A 54 0.87 10.29 11.13
CA GLN A 54 -0.38 10.22 10.37
C GLN A 54 -0.31 9.16 9.27
N ILE A 55 0.79 9.10 8.52
CA ILE A 55 0.99 8.07 7.50
C ILE A 55 1.04 6.68 8.11
N LYS A 56 1.73 6.48 9.23
CA LYS A 56 1.76 5.18 9.91
C LYS A 56 0.35 4.69 10.27
N ARG A 57 -0.52 5.60 10.74
CA ARG A 57 -1.91 5.28 11.07
C ARG A 57 -2.75 5.00 9.81
N LYS A 58 -2.67 5.87 8.79
CA LYS A 58 -3.37 5.69 7.51
C LYS A 58 -2.93 4.41 6.79
N HIS A 59 -1.64 4.06 6.84
CA HIS A 59 -1.12 2.80 6.32
C HIS A 59 -1.74 1.59 7.03
N GLY A 60 -1.84 1.63 8.36
CA GLY A 60 -2.55 0.59 9.12
C GLY A 60 -4.01 0.45 8.72
N TRP A 61 -4.73 1.56 8.56
CA TRP A 61 -6.12 1.55 8.09
C TRP A 61 -6.26 1.05 6.65
N ALA A 62 -5.34 1.42 5.77
CA ALA A 62 -5.30 0.94 4.39
C ALA A 62 -5.12 -0.59 4.33
N LEU A 63 -4.24 -1.15 5.17
CA LEU A 63 -4.08 -2.60 5.29
C LEU A 63 -5.33 -3.29 5.83
N GLU A 64 -6.03 -2.66 6.78
CA GLU A 64 -7.25 -3.23 7.33
C GLU A 64 -8.39 -3.24 6.31
N GLU A 65 -8.57 -2.14 5.55
CA GLU A 65 -9.52 -2.09 4.43
C GLU A 65 -9.16 -3.13 3.36
N PHE A 66 -7.87 -3.26 3.02
CA PHE A 66 -7.39 -4.23 2.04
C PHE A 66 -7.73 -5.69 2.42
N LYS A 67 -7.60 -6.03 3.71
CA LYS A 67 -7.92 -7.37 4.23
C LYS A 67 -9.41 -7.72 4.13
N GLN A 68 -10.31 -6.75 4.09
CA GLN A 68 -11.74 -7.03 3.92
C GLN A 68 -12.06 -7.65 2.55
N PHE A 69 -11.11 -7.62 1.61
CA PHE A 69 -11.24 -8.20 0.28
C PHE A 69 -10.39 -9.46 0.08
N ILE A 70 -9.79 -10.03 1.14
CA ILE A 70 -9.10 -11.34 1.15
C ILE A 70 -10.10 -12.46 1.41
#